data_AF-A0A939KH35-F1
#
_entry.id   AF-A0A939KH35-F1
#
_cell.length_a   1.000
_cell.length_b   1.000
_cell.length_c   1.000
_cell.angle_alpha   90.00
_cell.angle_beta   90.00
_cell.angle_gamma   90.00
#
_symmetry.space_group_name_H-M   'P 1'
#
loop_
_entity.id
_entity.type
_entity.pdbx_description
1 polymer ?
#
loop_
_entity_poly.entity_id
_entity_poly.type
_entity_poly.pdbx_seq_one_letter_code
_entity_poly.pdbx_strand_id
1 'polypeptide(L)'
;MKRRRYMMMQLFKIIRLYYFLIKERVVMMTKNIKLVIIIIMLCISLFATQYLMNPQKESPIQYVSGMNVIDIENPREVVGYGDYVFVARVDEEIKNVHSSAEDLDPGIPMSTYSITVIDNLKGKIKINTPVELSKIGGISSSSNMVTLLEGDTMLEEDKYYILVAAGNDDGSIVQAAATGAVKLDVTSEEEIVSSQVYKDYEKYIEEEVEYQRPRYKSMYEE
;
A
#
# COMPACT_ATOMS: atom_id res chain seq x y z
N MET A 1 -31.07 62.11 54.37
CA MET A 1 -31.93 61.19 53.57
C MET A 1 -31.72 61.27 52.05
N LYS A 2 -31.60 62.47 51.43
CA LYS A 2 -31.42 62.65 49.96
C LYS A 2 -30.16 62.00 49.35
N ARG A 3 -29.01 62.06 50.05
CA ARG A 3 -27.72 61.55 49.54
C ARG A 3 -27.70 60.02 49.36
N ARG A 4 -28.33 59.27 50.28
CA ARG A 4 -28.46 57.81 50.19
C ARG A 4 -29.35 57.37 49.02
N ARG A 5 -30.46 58.09 48.75
CA ARG A 5 -31.33 57.80 47.60
C ARG A 5 -30.63 58.04 46.27
N TYR A 6 -29.86 59.12 46.15
CA TYR A 6 -29.10 59.41 44.93
C TYR A 6 -28.03 58.34 44.65
N MET A 7 -27.31 57.93 45.69
CA MET A 7 -26.28 56.90 45.60
C MET A 7 -26.88 55.53 45.22
N MET A 8 -28.05 55.18 45.75
CA MET A 8 -28.78 53.96 45.37
C MET A 8 -29.25 53.99 43.92
N MET A 9 -29.71 55.16 43.43
CA MET A 9 -30.12 55.34 42.03
C MET A 9 -28.95 55.21 41.06
N GLN A 10 -27.77 55.72 41.43
CA GLN A 10 -26.55 55.56 40.63
C GLN A 10 -26.08 54.09 40.61
N LEU A 11 -26.12 53.40 41.75
CA LEU A 11 -25.78 51.98 41.84
C LEU A 11 -26.70 51.12 40.97
N PHE A 12 -28.01 51.39 41.00
CA PHE A 12 -28.99 50.70 40.14
C PHE A 12 -28.73 50.91 38.65
N LYS A 13 -28.34 52.13 38.24
CA LYS A 13 -27.99 52.41 36.84
C LYS A 13 -26.74 51.65 36.40
N ILE A 14 -25.72 51.58 37.25
CA ILE A 14 -24.48 50.86 36.97
C ILE A 14 -24.74 49.35 36.85
N ILE A 15 -25.50 48.76 37.78
CA ILE A 15 -25.85 47.33 37.75
C ILE A 15 -26.65 46.99 36.48
N ARG A 16 -27.61 47.85 36.11
CA ARG A 16 -28.43 47.65 34.92
C ARG A 16 -27.62 47.74 33.62
N LEU A 17 -26.63 48.64 33.57
CA LEU A 17 -25.70 48.75 32.44
C LEU A 17 -24.76 47.54 32.36
N TYR A 18 -24.23 47.08 33.50
CA TYR A 18 -23.37 45.90 33.55
C TYR A 18 -24.11 44.62 33.12
N TYR A 19 -25.35 44.44 33.58
CA TYR A 19 -26.20 43.32 33.18
C TYR A 19 -26.50 43.33 31.67
N PHE A 20 -26.78 44.50 31.10
CA PHE A 20 -27.01 44.65 29.67
C PHE A 20 -25.76 44.28 28.85
N LEU A 21 -24.58 44.77 29.24
CA LEU A 21 -23.30 44.47 28.58
C LEU A 21 -22.92 42.98 28.65
N ILE A 22 -23.17 42.31 29.79
CA ILE A 22 -22.95 40.87 29.95
C ILE A 22 -23.91 40.08 29.04
N LYS A 23 -25.19 40.47 29.00
CA LYS A 23 -26.21 39.80 28.18
C LYS A 23 -25.88 39.90 26.69
N GLU A 24 -25.44 41.06 26.19
CA GLU A 24 -25.02 41.20 24.79
C GLU A 24 -23.78 40.36 24.46
N ARG A 25 -22.79 40.30 25.34
CA ARG A 25 -21.60 39.45 25.14
C ARG A 25 -21.94 37.96 25.09
N VAL A 26 -22.83 37.47 25.95
CA VAL A 26 -23.28 36.06 25.95
C VAL A 26 -24.10 35.72 24.70
N VAL A 27 -24.96 36.63 24.24
CA VAL A 27 -25.72 36.46 22.98
C VAL A 27 -24.79 36.45 21.77
N MET A 28 -23.75 37.28 21.74
CA MET A 28 -22.74 37.23 20.67
C MET A 28 -21.91 35.94 20.71
N MET A 29 -21.46 35.48 21.88
CA MET A 29 -20.74 34.20 22.01
C MET A 29 -21.60 33.01 21.57
N THR A 30 -22.89 32.97 21.95
CA THR A 30 -23.79 31.87 21.56
C THR A 30 -24.12 31.87 20.06
N LYS A 31 -24.21 33.03 19.41
CA LYS A 31 -24.33 33.12 17.94
C LYS A 31 -23.07 32.60 17.24
N ASN A 32 -21.89 32.95 17.74
CA ASN A 32 -20.62 32.50 17.16
C ASN A 32 -20.41 30.99 17.33
N ILE A 33 -20.80 30.42 18.48
CA ILE A 33 -20.76 28.97 18.71
C ILE A 33 -21.69 28.23 17.75
N LYS A 34 -22.92 28.73 17.53
CA LYS A 34 -23.85 28.13 16.55
C LYS A 34 -23.29 28.18 15.13
N LEU A 35 -22.63 29.28 14.75
CA LEU A 35 -21.98 29.41 13.44
C LEU A 35 -20.85 28.39 13.25
N VAL A 36 -20.01 28.20 14.27
CA VAL A 36 -18.91 27.21 14.24
C VAL A 36 -19.46 25.78 14.10
N ILE A 37 -20.52 25.43 14.82
CA ILE A 37 -21.16 24.10 14.72
C ILE A 37 -21.71 23.86 13.31
N ILE A 38 -22.33 24.88 12.69
CA ILE A 38 -22.83 24.79 11.31
C ILE A 38 -21.69 24.55 10.31
N ILE A 39 -20.56 25.25 10.47
CA ILE A 39 -19.38 25.07 9.61
C ILE A 39 -18.82 23.65 9.76
N ILE A 40 -18.71 23.13 10.98
CA ILE A 40 -18.23 21.76 11.23
C ILE A 40 -19.15 20.73 10.56
N MET A 41 -20.48 20.88 10.68
CA MET A 41 -21.42 19.96 10.03
C MET A 41 -21.33 20.02 8.49
N LEU A 42 -21.10 21.21 7.92
CA LEU A 42 -20.86 21.38 6.49
C LEU A 42 -19.56 20.69 6.06
N CYS A 43 -18.47 20.86 6.81
CA CYS A 43 -17.20 20.17 6.56
C CYS A 43 -17.35 18.64 6.64
N ILE A 44 -18.06 18.11 7.64
CA ILE A 44 -18.32 16.67 7.78
C ILE A 44 -19.15 16.16 6.60
N SER A 45 -20.17 16.90 6.16
CA SER A 45 -20.99 16.50 5.00
C SER A 45 -20.19 16.46 3.70
N LEU A 46 -19.29 17.41 3.47
CA LEU A 46 -18.39 17.43 2.31
C LEU A 46 -17.42 16.24 2.33
N PHE A 47 -16.83 15.95 3.50
CA PHE A 47 -15.93 14.82 3.68
C PHE A 47 -16.65 13.47 3.49
N ALA A 48 -17.87 13.34 4.03
CA ALA A 48 -18.69 12.15 3.87
C ALA A 48 -19.10 11.92 2.41
N THR A 49 -19.43 12.98 1.65
CA THR A 49 -19.74 12.83 0.22
C THR A 49 -18.56 12.34 -0.61
N GLN A 50 -17.33 12.76 -0.28
CA GLN A 50 -16.12 12.25 -0.95
C GLN A 50 -15.87 10.76 -0.64
N TYR A 51 -16.05 10.35 0.62
CA TYR A 51 -15.94 8.94 1.03
C TYR A 51 -17.02 8.05 0.39
N LEU A 52 -18.26 8.55 0.28
CA LEU A 52 -19.38 7.79 -0.29
C LEU A 52 -19.40 7.78 -1.83
N MET A 53 -18.81 8.78 -2.49
CA MET A 53 -18.67 8.82 -3.95
C MET A 53 -17.42 8.08 -4.46
N ASN A 54 -16.48 7.76 -3.58
CA ASN A 54 -15.34 6.90 -3.88
C ASN A 54 -15.37 5.64 -3.00
N PRO A 55 -16.40 4.78 -3.12
CA PRO A 55 -16.20 3.42 -2.65
C PRO A 55 -14.96 2.92 -3.40
N GLN A 56 -13.98 2.38 -2.68
CA GLN A 56 -12.89 1.59 -3.24
C GLN A 56 -13.55 0.44 -4.01
N LYS A 57 -13.96 0.72 -5.26
CA LYS A 57 -14.59 -0.25 -6.12
C LYS A 57 -13.43 -1.07 -6.61
N GLU A 58 -13.14 -2.15 -5.89
CA GLU A 58 -12.15 -3.13 -6.28
C GLU A 58 -12.37 -3.44 -7.76
N SER A 59 -11.37 -3.10 -8.57
CA SER A 59 -11.40 -3.39 -9.99
C SER A 59 -11.51 -4.90 -10.14
N PRO A 60 -12.48 -5.40 -10.93
CA PRO A 60 -12.64 -6.84 -11.10
C PRO A 60 -11.34 -7.42 -11.67
N ILE A 61 -10.95 -8.60 -11.16
CA ILE A 61 -9.75 -9.31 -11.60
C ILE A 61 -10.13 -10.23 -12.75
N GLN A 62 -9.32 -10.19 -13.81
CA GLN A 62 -9.33 -11.12 -14.92
C GLN A 62 -8.02 -11.92 -14.91
N TYR A 63 -8.13 -13.23 -14.98
CA TYR A 63 -6.98 -14.11 -15.15
C TYR A 63 -6.75 -14.43 -16.62
N VAL A 64 -5.49 -14.45 -17.03
CA VAL A 64 -5.05 -14.90 -18.35
C VAL A 64 -4.08 -16.05 -18.18
N SER A 65 -4.22 -17.07 -19.04
CA SER A 65 -3.35 -18.23 -18.99
C SER A 65 -1.98 -17.88 -19.60
N GLY A 66 -0.92 -18.13 -18.85
CA GLY A 66 0.47 -17.94 -19.29
C GLY A 66 1.04 -19.23 -19.89
N MET A 67 1.85 -19.11 -20.94
CA MET A 67 2.71 -20.23 -21.36
C MET A 67 3.88 -20.33 -20.37
N ASN A 68 3.83 -21.33 -19.48
CA ASN A 68 4.85 -21.52 -18.46
C ASN A 68 5.95 -22.45 -18.96
N VAL A 69 7.22 -22.06 -18.76
CA VAL A 69 8.40 -22.89 -19.06
C VAL A 69 8.69 -23.88 -17.92
N ILE A 70 8.09 -23.64 -16.74
CA ILE A 70 8.23 -24.45 -15.52
C ILE A 70 6.85 -24.84 -14.99
N ASP A 71 6.79 -25.87 -14.15
CA ASP A 71 5.59 -26.15 -13.36
C ASP A 71 5.48 -25.13 -12.20
N ILE A 72 4.60 -24.14 -12.38
CA ILE A 72 4.37 -23.07 -11.39
C ILE A 72 3.68 -23.58 -10.12
N GLU A 73 3.11 -24.78 -10.11
CA GLU A 73 2.55 -25.40 -8.90
C GLU A 73 3.63 -26.13 -8.09
N ASN A 74 4.81 -26.37 -8.66
CA ASN A 74 5.95 -26.99 -7.98
C ASN A 74 6.91 -25.91 -7.44
N PRO A 75 6.91 -25.62 -6.12
CA PRO A 75 7.73 -24.55 -5.56
C PRO A 75 9.24 -24.75 -5.75
N ARG A 76 9.70 -26.00 -5.89
CA ARG A 76 11.12 -26.32 -6.19
C ARG A 76 11.54 -25.87 -7.59
N GLU A 77 10.62 -25.94 -8.55
CA GLU A 77 10.86 -25.42 -9.91
C GLU A 77 10.83 -23.90 -9.92
N VAL A 78 9.89 -23.29 -9.18
CA VAL A 78 9.80 -21.83 -9.05
C VAL A 78 11.09 -21.24 -8.47
N VAL A 79 11.57 -21.73 -7.32
CA VAL A 79 12.81 -21.23 -6.71
C VAL A 79 14.06 -21.56 -7.53
N GLY A 80 14.07 -22.70 -8.21
CA GLY A 80 15.14 -23.09 -9.11
C GLY A 80 15.22 -22.22 -10.37
N TYR A 81 14.08 -21.75 -10.88
CA TYR A 81 14.01 -20.80 -11.98
C TYR A 81 14.43 -19.38 -11.56
N GLY A 82 14.15 -18.99 -10.31
CA GLY A 82 14.59 -17.72 -9.72
C GLY A 82 16.11 -17.64 -9.53
N ASP A 83 16.63 -16.42 -9.62
CA ASP A 83 18.03 -16.07 -9.27
C ASP A 83 18.14 -15.67 -7.80
N TYR A 84 17.09 -15.04 -7.29
CA TYR A 84 16.98 -14.52 -5.94
C TYR A 84 15.70 -15.04 -5.29
N VAL A 85 15.79 -15.39 -4.01
CA VAL A 85 14.64 -15.66 -3.15
C VAL A 85 14.85 -14.89 -1.87
N PHE A 86 13.95 -13.98 -1.54
CA PHE A 86 14.11 -13.09 -0.41
C PHE A 86 12.77 -12.74 0.24
N VAL A 87 12.83 -12.39 1.51
CA VAL A 87 11.70 -11.80 2.23
C VAL A 87 11.74 -10.29 2.03
N ALA A 88 10.61 -9.71 1.65
CA ALA A 88 10.50 -8.26 1.54
C ALA A 88 9.16 -7.74 2.06
N ARG A 89 9.18 -6.50 2.54
CA ARG A 89 7.97 -5.68 2.71
C ARG A 89 7.71 -4.92 1.41
N VAL A 90 6.44 -4.83 1.01
CA VAL A 90 6.01 -3.96 -0.08
C VAL A 90 5.79 -2.56 0.48
N ASP A 91 6.55 -1.59 -0.02
CA ASP A 91 6.47 -0.20 0.46
C ASP A 91 5.39 0.58 -0.30
N GLU A 92 5.30 0.43 -1.62
CA GLU A 92 4.24 1.01 -2.46
C GLU A 92 4.26 0.40 -3.88
N GLU A 93 3.15 0.54 -4.61
CA GLU A 93 3.12 0.33 -6.06
C GLU A 93 3.53 1.62 -6.78
N ILE A 94 4.70 1.64 -7.42
CA ILE A 94 5.29 2.84 -8.05
C ILE A 94 4.61 3.13 -9.39
N LYS A 95 4.41 2.09 -10.21
CA LYS A 95 4.01 2.28 -11.61
C LYS A 95 3.26 1.07 -12.16
N ASN A 96 2.17 1.34 -12.87
CA ASN A 96 1.56 0.41 -13.81
C ASN A 96 2.03 0.79 -15.23
N VAL A 97 2.93 0.00 -15.82
CA VAL A 97 3.42 0.19 -17.19
C VAL A 97 2.67 -0.76 -18.11
N HIS A 98 2.09 -0.22 -19.18
CA HIS A 98 1.67 -1.08 -20.30
C HIS A 98 2.91 -1.44 -21.08
N SER A 99 3.15 -2.72 -21.31
CA SER A 99 4.23 -3.13 -22.20
C SER A 99 3.93 -2.56 -23.60
N SER A 100 4.57 -1.45 -23.94
CA SER A 100 4.75 -1.01 -25.32
C SER A 100 5.87 -1.81 -26.00
N ALA A 101 6.46 -2.77 -25.30
CA ALA A 101 7.52 -3.63 -25.80
C ALA A 101 6.92 -4.62 -26.80
N GLU A 102 7.49 -4.65 -28.00
CA GLU A 102 7.13 -5.53 -29.11
C GLU A 102 7.34 -7.03 -28.79
N ASP A 103 7.91 -7.34 -27.62
CA ASP A 103 8.29 -8.70 -27.17
C ASP A 103 7.37 -9.30 -26.08
N LEU A 104 6.42 -8.54 -25.53
CA LEU A 104 5.35 -9.05 -24.66
C LEU A 104 4.04 -9.04 -25.46
N ASP A 105 3.24 -10.09 -25.30
CA ASP A 105 1.94 -10.19 -25.98
C ASP A 105 1.16 -8.88 -25.74
N PRO A 106 0.89 -8.08 -26.80
CA PRO A 106 0.40 -6.72 -26.64
C PRO A 106 -0.94 -6.72 -25.90
N GLY A 107 -0.91 -6.43 -24.59
CA GLY A 107 -2.12 -6.35 -23.78
C GLY A 107 -1.99 -6.72 -22.31
N ILE A 108 -0.94 -7.42 -21.86
CA ILE A 108 -0.79 -7.75 -20.43
C ILE A 108 -0.04 -6.60 -19.71
N PRO A 109 -0.66 -5.93 -18.72
CA PRO A 109 0.00 -4.86 -17.97
C PRO A 109 1.16 -5.41 -17.12
N MET A 110 2.10 -4.53 -16.75
CA MET A 110 3.14 -4.79 -15.77
C MET A 110 3.05 -3.79 -14.62
N SER A 111 3.23 -4.25 -13.39
CA SER A 111 3.34 -3.41 -12.21
C SER A 111 4.78 -3.41 -11.69
N THR A 112 5.23 -2.25 -11.23
CA THR A 112 6.52 -2.07 -10.54
C THR A 112 6.25 -1.60 -9.12
N TYR A 113 6.88 -2.28 -8.16
CA TYR A 113 6.74 -2.02 -6.73
C TYR A 113 8.07 -1.53 -6.15
N SER A 114 7.99 -0.61 -5.19
CA SER A 114 9.07 -0.38 -4.24
C SER A 114 8.95 -1.42 -3.15
N ILE A 115 10.03 -2.17 -2.91
CA ILE A 115 10.11 -3.15 -1.83
C ILE A 115 11.34 -2.87 -0.97
N THR A 116 11.25 -3.24 0.30
CA THR A 116 12.40 -3.27 1.21
C THR A 116 12.72 -4.71 1.54
N VAL A 117 13.89 -5.19 1.12
CA VAL A 117 14.36 -6.55 1.42
C VAL A 117 14.78 -6.63 2.89
N ILE A 118 14.22 -7.62 3.59
CA ILE A 118 14.44 -7.88 5.02
C ILE A 118 15.48 -8.99 5.20
N ASP A 119 15.36 -10.05 4.41
CA ASP A 119 16.26 -11.21 4.48
C ASP A 119 16.40 -11.91 3.13
N ASN A 120 17.56 -12.52 2.86
CA ASN A 120 17.82 -13.26 1.64
C ASN A 120 17.91 -14.76 1.94
N LEU A 121 17.08 -15.57 1.28
CA LEU A 121 17.16 -17.04 1.33
C LEU A 121 18.03 -17.61 0.19
N LYS A 122 18.04 -16.97 -0.98
CA LYS A 122 18.86 -17.31 -2.15
C LYS A 122 19.32 -16.03 -2.85
N GLY A 123 20.59 -15.99 -3.26
CA GLY A 123 21.22 -14.78 -3.78
C GLY A 123 21.42 -13.72 -2.69
N LYS A 124 21.90 -12.53 -3.06
CA LYS A 124 22.19 -11.45 -2.10
C LYS A 124 21.77 -10.10 -2.65
N ILE A 125 20.51 -9.73 -2.44
CA ILE A 125 20.01 -8.37 -2.71
C ILE A 125 20.25 -7.51 -1.46
N LYS A 126 20.64 -6.24 -1.66
CA LYS A 126 20.83 -5.26 -0.59
C LYS A 126 19.60 -5.19 0.32
N ILE A 127 19.84 -5.36 1.62
CA ILE A 127 18.81 -5.31 2.66
C ILE A 127 18.58 -3.88 3.17
N ASN A 128 17.39 -3.60 3.70
CA ASN A 128 17.03 -2.33 4.33
C ASN A 128 17.18 -1.09 3.43
N THR A 129 17.12 -1.29 2.12
CA THR A 129 17.11 -0.23 1.11
C THR A 129 15.99 -0.47 0.11
N PRO A 130 15.36 0.59 -0.43
CA PRO A 130 14.36 0.44 -1.50
C PRO A 130 14.95 -0.26 -2.72
N VAL A 131 14.22 -1.23 -3.23
CA VAL A 131 14.52 -2.02 -4.44
C VAL A 131 13.28 -2.01 -5.32
N GLU A 132 13.45 -1.77 -6.61
CA GLU A 132 12.34 -1.87 -7.57
C GLU A 132 12.19 -3.32 -8.04
N LEU A 133 10.98 -3.88 -7.87
CA LEU A 133 10.59 -5.19 -8.40
C LEU A 133 9.49 -5.02 -9.43
N SER A 134 9.70 -5.53 -10.64
CA SER A 134 8.64 -5.61 -11.65
C SER A 134 7.93 -6.96 -11.61
N LYS A 135 6.64 -7.00 -11.96
CA LYS A 135 5.91 -8.24 -12.21
C LYS A 135 4.92 -8.07 -13.36
N ILE A 136 4.58 -9.20 -13.99
CA ILE A 136 3.47 -9.26 -14.94
C ILE A 136 2.16 -9.14 -14.16
N GLY A 137 1.22 -8.42 -14.74
CA GLY A 137 -0.07 -8.12 -14.16
C GLY A 137 -0.15 -6.71 -13.58
N GLY A 138 -1.38 -6.19 -13.47
CA GLY A 138 -1.66 -4.81 -13.11
C GLY A 138 -2.97 -4.31 -13.71
N ILE A 139 -3.19 -2.99 -13.69
CA ILE A 139 -4.43 -2.41 -14.22
C ILE A 139 -4.38 -2.28 -15.74
N SER A 140 -5.33 -2.92 -16.42
CA SER A 140 -5.55 -2.81 -17.86
C SER A 140 -6.25 -1.48 -18.19
N SER A 141 -5.60 -0.64 -19.00
CA SER A 141 -6.16 0.67 -19.42
C SER A 141 -7.35 0.57 -20.38
N SER A 142 -7.53 -0.56 -21.05
CA SER A 142 -8.68 -0.77 -21.94
C SER A 142 -9.97 -1.10 -21.19
N SER A 143 -9.87 -1.65 -19.97
CA SER A 143 -11.00 -2.24 -19.26
C SER A 143 -11.18 -1.74 -17.82
N ASN A 144 -10.21 -1.00 -17.26
CA ASN A 144 -10.12 -0.68 -15.83
C ASN A 144 -10.21 -1.93 -14.93
N MET A 145 -9.88 -3.11 -15.47
CA MET A 145 -9.81 -4.38 -14.75
C MET A 145 -8.36 -4.66 -14.37
N VAL A 146 -8.17 -5.40 -13.28
CA VAL A 146 -6.85 -5.94 -12.96
C VAL A 146 -6.66 -7.21 -13.79
N THR A 147 -5.57 -7.30 -14.55
CA THR A 147 -5.22 -8.50 -15.31
C THR A 147 -4.05 -9.18 -14.63
N LEU A 148 -4.18 -10.48 -14.32
CA LEU A 148 -3.14 -11.30 -13.68
C LEU A 148 -2.93 -12.60 -14.45
N LEU A 149 -1.76 -13.21 -14.30
CA LEU A 149 -1.56 -14.60 -14.71
C LEU A 149 -2.34 -15.53 -13.77
N GLU A 150 -2.82 -16.66 -14.29
CA GLU A 150 -3.45 -17.71 -13.47
C GLU A 150 -2.54 -18.11 -12.31
N GLY A 151 -3.10 -18.12 -11.09
CA GLY A 151 -2.37 -18.45 -9.86
C GLY A 151 -1.62 -17.27 -9.21
N ASP A 152 -1.58 -16.10 -9.84
CA ASP A 152 -0.91 -14.91 -9.31
C ASP A 152 -1.85 -14.03 -8.46
N THR A 153 -1.26 -13.14 -7.66
CA THR A 153 -1.97 -12.14 -6.84
C THR A 153 -1.27 -10.77 -6.90
N MET A 154 -2.01 -9.69 -6.69
CA MET A 154 -1.41 -8.35 -6.51
C MET A 154 -0.66 -8.29 -5.18
N LEU A 155 0.43 -7.54 -5.16
CA LEU A 155 1.16 -7.28 -3.92
C LEU A 155 0.48 -6.14 -3.16
N GLU A 156 0.30 -6.34 -1.85
CA GLU A 156 -0.35 -5.37 -0.98
C GLU A 156 0.71 -4.54 -0.22
N GLU A 157 0.51 -3.23 -0.17
CA GLU A 157 1.29 -2.30 0.65
C GLU A 157 1.30 -2.74 2.12
N ASP A 158 2.44 -2.52 2.79
CA ASP A 158 2.69 -2.88 4.19
C ASP A 158 2.54 -4.38 4.52
N LYS A 159 2.60 -5.27 3.51
CA LYS A 159 2.61 -6.72 3.70
C LYS A 159 3.97 -7.32 3.38
N TYR A 160 4.26 -8.44 4.04
CA TYR A 160 5.48 -9.22 3.86
C TYR A 160 5.23 -10.38 2.91
N TYR A 161 6.20 -10.63 2.04
CA TYR A 161 6.15 -11.72 1.07
C TYR A 161 7.51 -12.43 1.01
N ILE A 162 7.48 -13.72 0.72
CA ILE A 162 8.62 -14.38 0.06
C ILE A 162 8.48 -14.14 -1.44
N LEU A 163 9.50 -13.54 -2.03
CA LEU A 163 9.53 -13.18 -3.44
C LEU A 163 10.65 -13.95 -4.14
N VAL A 164 10.29 -14.57 -5.25
CA VAL A 164 11.19 -15.28 -6.16
C VAL A 164 11.38 -14.42 -7.41
N ALA A 165 12.59 -13.93 -7.62
CA ALA A 165 12.91 -12.99 -8.67
C ALA A 165 14.04 -13.49 -9.58
N ALA A 166 13.98 -13.08 -10.84
CA ALA A 166 15.04 -13.27 -11.83
C ALA A 166 15.67 -11.92 -12.18
N GLY A 167 16.98 -11.91 -12.39
CA GLY A 167 17.69 -10.74 -12.92
C GLY A 167 17.57 -10.66 -14.44
N ASN A 168 17.41 -9.44 -14.94
CA ASN A 168 17.44 -9.11 -16.37
C ASN A 168 18.83 -8.61 -16.78
N ASP A 169 19.09 -8.58 -18.08
CA ASP A 169 20.36 -8.13 -18.68
C ASP A 169 20.68 -6.65 -18.41
N ASP A 170 19.66 -5.82 -18.19
CA ASP A 170 19.77 -4.43 -17.76
C ASP A 170 20.03 -4.26 -16.25
N GLY A 171 20.09 -5.36 -15.50
CA GLY A 171 20.31 -5.39 -14.05
C GLY A 171 19.05 -5.19 -13.21
N SER A 172 17.88 -4.95 -13.82
CA SER A 172 16.59 -4.94 -13.12
C SER A 172 16.22 -6.36 -12.63
N ILE A 173 15.24 -6.45 -11.73
CA ILE A 173 14.69 -7.73 -11.29
C ILE A 173 13.18 -7.80 -11.56
N VAL A 174 12.72 -9.00 -11.90
CA VAL A 174 11.33 -9.31 -12.20
C VAL A 174 10.87 -10.55 -11.45
N GLN A 175 9.60 -10.61 -11.04
CA GLN A 175 8.99 -11.82 -10.48
C GLN A 175 9.16 -13.00 -11.45
N ALA A 176 9.76 -14.09 -11.00
CA ALA A 176 10.24 -15.15 -11.87
C ALA A 176 9.12 -16.06 -12.42
N ALA A 177 8.00 -16.15 -11.71
CA ALA A 177 6.84 -16.97 -12.09
C ALA A 177 5.56 -16.37 -11.49
N ALA A 178 4.39 -16.74 -12.03
CA ALA A 178 3.08 -16.29 -11.53
C ALA A 178 2.90 -16.56 -10.01
N THR A 179 3.35 -17.72 -9.53
CA THR A 179 3.31 -18.11 -8.11
C THR A 179 4.56 -17.73 -7.33
N GLY A 180 5.43 -16.89 -7.91
CA GLY A 180 6.69 -16.44 -7.33
C GLY A 180 6.56 -15.43 -6.19
N ALA A 181 5.34 -15.10 -5.75
CA ALA A 181 5.10 -14.23 -4.61
C ALA A 181 4.15 -14.91 -3.63
N VAL A 182 4.63 -15.19 -2.41
CA VAL A 182 3.83 -15.83 -1.35
C VAL A 182 3.74 -14.91 -0.15
N LYS A 183 2.51 -14.49 0.15
CA LYS A 183 2.20 -13.63 1.30
C LYS A 183 2.50 -14.36 2.60
N LEU A 184 3.20 -13.68 3.50
CA LEU A 184 3.43 -14.15 4.86
C LEU A 184 2.32 -13.63 5.78
N ASP A 185 1.69 -14.54 6.52
CA ASP A 185 0.72 -14.20 7.56
C ASP A 185 1.46 -13.88 8.87
N VAL A 186 2.20 -12.77 8.85
CA VAL A 186 2.99 -12.26 9.97
C VAL A 186 2.70 -10.78 10.18
N THR A 187 2.84 -10.32 11.42
CA THR A 187 2.54 -8.94 11.80
C THR A 187 3.79 -8.10 12.09
N SER A 188 4.95 -8.74 12.26
CA SER A 188 6.22 -8.08 12.47
C SER A 188 7.40 -8.87 11.86
N GLU A 189 8.54 -8.21 11.70
CA GLU A 189 9.74 -8.83 11.12
C GLU A 189 10.28 -10.00 11.97
N GLU A 190 10.11 -9.93 13.29
CA GLU A 190 10.57 -10.99 14.21
C GLU A 190 9.84 -12.31 14.02
N GLU A 191 8.61 -12.29 13.50
CA GLU A 191 7.79 -13.48 13.27
C GLU A 191 8.18 -14.24 11.99
N ILE A 192 8.84 -13.55 11.03
CA ILE A 192 9.14 -14.05 9.67
C ILE A 192 9.87 -15.39 9.71
N VAL A 193 11.04 -15.44 10.35
CA VAL A 193 11.91 -16.64 10.38
C VAL A 193 11.25 -17.82 11.11
N SER A 194 10.31 -17.52 12.01
CA SER A 194 9.58 -18.54 12.75
C SER A 194 8.43 -19.17 11.94
N SER A 195 7.95 -18.47 10.90
CA SER A 195 6.80 -18.88 10.09
C SER A 195 7.08 -20.20 9.36
N GLN A 196 6.02 -20.99 9.15
CA GLN A 196 6.13 -22.26 8.44
C GLN A 196 6.53 -22.04 6.98
N VAL A 197 5.96 -21.01 6.33
CA VAL A 197 6.25 -20.66 4.93
C VAL A 197 7.73 -20.35 4.72
N TYR A 198 8.36 -19.62 5.64
CA TYR A 198 9.80 -19.33 5.58
C TYR A 198 10.64 -20.62 5.57
N LYS A 199 10.37 -21.52 6.51
CA LYS A 199 11.09 -22.81 6.64
C LYS A 199 10.83 -23.73 5.46
N ASP A 200 9.62 -23.71 4.90
CA ASP A 200 9.29 -24.47 3.70
C ASP A 200 10.12 -23.98 2.51
N TYR A 201 10.30 -22.66 2.37
CA TYR A 201 11.12 -22.09 1.30
C TYR A 201 12.62 -22.35 1.47
N GLU A 202 13.16 -22.36 2.69
CA GLU A 202 14.53 -22.84 2.92
C GLU A 202 14.71 -24.25 2.35
N LYS A 203 13.75 -25.15 2.63
CA LYS A 203 13.76 -26.51 2.10
C LYS A 203 13.59 -26.56 0.57
N TYR A 204 12.69 -25.76 0.00
CA TYR A 204 12.49 -25.74 -1.46
C TYR A 204 13.74 -25.31 -2.21
N ILE A 205 14.53 -24.39 -1.64
CA ILE A 205 15.80 -23.94 -2.20
C ILE A 205 16.86 -25.05 -2.13
N GLU A 206 16.95 -25.77 -1.01
CA GLU A 206 17.85 -26.93 -0.90
C GLU A 206 17.53 -28.05 -1.91
N GLU A 207 16.25 -28.19 -2.25
CA GLU A 207 15.72 -29.22 -3.15
C GLU A 207 15.41 -28.67 -4.56
N GLU A 208 15.96 -27.52 -4.93
CA GLU A 208 15.56 -26.81 -6.14
C GLU A 208 15.84 -27.58 -7.44
N VAL A 209 15.00 -27.35 -8.45
CA VAL A 209 15.22 -27.89 -9.79
C VAL A 209 16.06 -26.91 -10.59
N GLU A 210 17.28 -27.30 -10.97
CA GLU A 210 18.16 -26.43 -11.74
C GLU A 210 17.71 -26.28 -13.20
N TYR A 211 17.70 -25.03 -13.69
CA TYR A 211 17.43 -24.70 -15.10
C TYR A 211 18.64 -24.06 -15.76
N GLN A 212 18.98 -24.57 -16.94
CA GLN A 212 19.98 -24.00 -17.83
C GLN A 212 19.36 -22.86 -18.63
N ARG A 213 19.47 -21.63 -18.11
CA ARG A 213 19.08 -20.39 -18.78
C ARG A 213 20.16 -19.32 -18.58
N PRO A 214 20.22 -18.26 -19.38
CA PRO A 214 20.99 -17.07 -19.05
C PRO A 214 20.56 -16.53 -17.69
N ARG A 215 21.54 -16.22 -16.84
CA ARG A 215 21.37 -15.69 -15.48
C ARG A 215 22.06 -14.34 -15.44
N TYR A 216 21.37 -13.30 -15.01
CA TYR A 216 21.91 -11.95 -14.95
C TYR A 216 21.94 -11.46 -13.51
N LYS A 217 22.98 -10.69 -13.18
CA LYS A 217 23.12 -10.10 -11.86
C LYS A 217 22.30 -8.83 -11.76
N SER A 218 21.63 -8.67 -10.64
CA SER A 218 20.91 -7.44 -10.31
C SER A 218 21.87 -6.30 -10.00
N MET A 219 21.50 -5.08 -10.36
CA MET A 219 22.15 -3.86 -9.88
C MET A 219 21.97 -3.63 -8.37
N TYR A 220 21.03 -4.34 -7.76
CA TYR A 220 20.78 -4.35 -6.33
C TYR A 220 21.56 -5.45 -5.59
N GLU A 221 22.35 -6.28 -6.29
CA GLU A 221 23.18 -7.31 -5.66
C GLU A 221 24.29 -6.69 -4.80
N GLU A 222 24.65 -7.37 -3.70
CA GLU A 222 25.78 -7.05 -2.82
C GLU A 222 27.08 -7.76 -3.20
#